data_AF-A0A654KF94-F1
#
_entry.id   AF-A0A654KF94-F1
#
_cell.length_a   1.000
_cell.length_b   1.000
_cell.length_c   1.000
_cell.angle_alpha   90.00
_cell.angle_beta   90.00
_cell.angle_gamma   90.00
#
_symmetry.space_group_name_H-M   'P 1'
#
loop_
_entity.id
_entity.type
_entity.pdbx_description
1 polymer ?
#
loop_
_entity_poly.entity_id
_entity_poly.type
_entity_poly.pdbx_seq_one_letter_code
_entity_poly.pdbx_strand_id
1 'polypeptide(L)'
;MNKELSFKQIINLAYDSRTTDEIFKVLADDEDWRVRQRVARRKDLSQDLVDKLANDEDWSVRWEVAERVDLSQDLVEQLSCDKSSKVRLAVAVRKDLSQDLVEKLALDESIWVRGAIKKCYGITQEPEPQDLTM
;
A
#
# COMPACT_ATOMS: atom_id res chain seq x y z
N MET A 1 3.38 -9.23 35.64
CA MET A 1 3.74 -7.83 35.32
C MET A 1 4.31 -7.86 33.91
N ASN A 2 3.47 -7.49 32.93
CA ASN A 2 3.72 -7.68 31.50
C ASN A 2 5.03 -6.99 31.09
N LYS A 3 5.98 -7.78 30.59
CA LYS A 3 7.18 -7.28 29.95
C LYS A 3 6.79 -6.78 28.56
N GLU A 4 6.33 -5.54 28.48
CA GLU A 4 6.28 -4.84 27.19
C GLU A 4 7.68 -4.89 26.59
N LEU A 5 7.78 -5.48 25.39
CA LEU A 5 9.01 -5.48 24.62
C LEU A 5 9.31 -4.03 24.26
N SER A 6 10.51 -3.56 24.58
CA SER A 6 10.91 -2.20 24.21
C SER A 6 10.89 -2.02 22.69
N PHE A 7 10.65 -0.79 22.23
CA PHE A 7 10.68 -0.40 20.81
C PHE A 7 11.90 -0.96 20.05
N LYS A 8 13.06 -1.00 20.71
CA LYS A 8 14.31 -1.54 20.14
C LYS A 8 14.29 -3.06 19.97
N GLN A 9 13.63 -3.78 20.87
CA GLN A 9 13.45 -5.24 20.77
C GLN A 9 12.44 -5.60 19.68
N ILE A 10 11.36 -4.82 19.55
CA ILE A 10 10.38 -4.96 18.46
C ILE A 10 11.06 -4.74 17.10
N ILE A 11 11.86 -3.68 16.97
CA ILE A 11 12.65 -3.44 15.75
C ILE A 11 13.53 -4.64 15.43
N ASN A 12 14.28 -5.18 16.39
CA ASN A 12 15.18 -6.30 16.13
C ASN A 12 14.43 -7.58 15.68
N LEU A 13 13.26 -7.86 16.25
CA LEU A 13 12.43 -9.01 15.86
C LEU A 13 11.84 -8.84 14.46
N ALA A 14 11.46 -7.61 14.10
CA ALA A 14 10.99 -7.27 12.77
C ALA A 14 12.08 -7.31 11.68
N TYR A 15 13.35 -7.53 12.02
CA TYR A 15 14.45 -7.73 11.06
C TYR A 15 15.06 -9.14 11.10
N ASP A 16 14.72 -9.99 12.08
CA ASP A 16 15.19 -11.37 12.12
C ASP A 16 14.38 -12.22 11.11
N SER A 17 15.08 -13.01 10.29
CA SER A 17 14.49 -13.91 9.28
C SER A 17 14.00 -15.23 9.86
N ARG A 18 14.17 -15.44 11.18
CA ARG A 18 13.72 -16.64 11.92
C ARG A 18 12.48 -16.38 12.77
N THR A 19 11.90 -15.19 12.64
CA THR A 19 10.69 -14.78 13.37
C THR A 19 9.46 -15.48 12.78
N THR A 20 8.60 -16.02 13.65
CA THR A 20 7.41 -16.78 13.25
C THR A 20 6.23 -15.87 12.89
N ASP A 21 5.31 -16.35 12.06
CA ASP A 21 4.05 -15.66 11.68
C ASP A 21 3.28 -15.12 12.90
N GLU A 22 3.30 -15.85 14.02
CA GLU A 22 2.60 -15.43 15.23
C GLU A 22 3.15 -14.14 15.85
N ILE A 23 4.46 -13.90 15.73
CA ILE A 23 5.04 -12.63 16.19
C ILE A 23 4.60 -11.51 15.24
N PHE A 24 4.56 -11.74 13.93
CA PHE A 24 4.10 -10.71 13.00
C PHE A 24 2.62 -10.40 13.15
N LYS A 25 1.77 -11.36 13.51
CA LYS A 25 0.38 -11.07 13.88
C LYS A 25 0.28 -10.10 15.04
N VAL A 26 1.04 -10.34 16.12
CA VAL A 26 1.07 -9.43 17.28
C VAL A 26 1.60 -8.04 16.89
N LEU A 27 2.68 -7.98 16.10
CA LEU A 27 3.26 -6.70 15.68
C LEU A 27 2.40 -5.95 14.65
N ALA A 28 1.59 -6.66 13.87
CA ALA A 28 0.61 -6.06 12.96
C ALA A 28 -0.61 -5.50 13.69
N ASP A 29 -0.78 -5.79 14.98
CA ASP A 29 -1.80 -5.23 15.88
C ASP A 29 -1.23 -4.18 16.85
N ASP A 30 0.05 -3.85 16.75
CA ASP A 30 0.70 -2.90 17.65
C ASP A 30 0.05 -1.51 17.53
N GLU A 31 -0.16 -0.82 18.66
CA GLU A 31 -0.81 0.50 18.68
C GLU A 31 0.01 1.57 17.95
N ASP A 32 1.35 1.46 17.91
CA ASP A 32 2.19 2.37 17.13
C ASP A 32 2.21 1.97 15.66
N TRP A 33 1.59 2.81 14.82
CA TRP A 33 1.59 2.65 13.36
C TRP A 33 3.01 2.47 12.78
N ARG A 34 4.06 3.00 13.43
CA ARG A 34 5.46 2.83 12.98
C ARG A 34 5.97 1.40 13.16
N VAL A 35 5.40 0.64 14.09
CA VAL A 35 5.68 -0.80 14.25
C VAL A 35 4.97 -1.55 13.12
N ARG A 36 3.67 -1.32 12.94
CA ARG A 36 2.89 -1.94 11.86
C ARG A 36 3.46 -1.65 10.47
N GLN A 37 3.92 -0.42 10.22
CA GLN A 37 4.60 -0.02 8.99
C GLN A 37 5.87 -0.84 8.74
N ARG A 38 6.66 -1.10 9.78
CA ARG A 38 7.86 -1.95 9.66
C ARG A 38 7.51 -3.38 9.35
N VAL A 39 6.41 -3.90 9.90
CA VAL A 39 5.90 -5.22 9.53
C VAL A 39 5.53 -5.24 8.05
N ALA A 40 4.76 -4.26 7.56
CA ALA A 40 4.31 -4.19 6.15
C ALA A 40 5.46 -4.20 5.12
N ARG A 41 6.63 -3.66 5.47
CA ARG A 41 7.86 -3.66 4.65
C ARG A 41 8.47 -5.04 4.42
N ARG A 42 8.13 -6.03 5.26
CA ARG A 42 8.73 -7.36 5.19
C ARG A 42 8.21 -8.16 4.02
N LYS A 43 9.09 -8.76 3.22
CA LYS A 43 8.69 -9.53 2.02
C LYS A 43 8.17 -10.94 2.32
N ASP A 44 8.36 -11.44 3.54
CA ASP A 44 8.06 -12.80 3.96
C ASP A 44 6.78 -12.90 4.80
N LEU A 45 5.92 -11.88 4.76
CA LEU A 45 4.61 -11.95 5.39
C LEU A 45 3.70 -12.96 4.67
N SER A 46 2.88 -13.66 5.44
CA SER A 46 1.76 -14.43 4.90
C SER A 46 0.73 -13.51 4.25
N GLN A 47 -0.05 -14.06 3.31
CA GLN A 47 -1.08 -13.31 2.59
C GLN A 47 -2.11 -12.69 3.56
N ASP A 48 -2.56 -13.43 4.57
CA ASP A 48 -3.50 -12.93 5.58
C ASP A 48 -2.99 -11.66 6.30
N LEU A 49 -1.68 -11.57 6.56
CA LEU A 49 -1.07 -10.39 7.17
C LEU A 49 -0.98 -9.22 6.19
N VAL A 50 -0.68 -9.50 4.91
CA VAL A 50 -0.69 -8.47 3.86
C VAL A 50 -2.11 -7.90 3.69
N ASP A 51 -3.13 -8.76 3.62
CA ASP A 51 -4.54 -8.38 3.48
C ASP A 51 -5.00 -7.52 4.67
N LYS A 52 -4.60 -7.90 5.89
CA LYS A 52 -4.84 -7.12 7.10
C LYS A 52 -4.21 -5.73 7.02
N LEU A 53 -2.92 -5.66 6.70
CA LEU A 53 -2.18 -4.39 6.66
C LEU A 53 -2.61 -3.50 5.48
N ALA A 54 -3.16 -4.08 4.41
CA ALA A 54 -3.79 -3.33 3.32
C ALA A 54 -5.04 -2.55 3.78
N ASN A 55 -5.63 -2.96 4.91
CA ASN A 55 -6.79 -2.33 5.54
C ASN A 55 -6.43 -1.54 6.80
N ASP A 56 -5.14 -1.33 7.08
CA ASP A 56 -4.69 -0.58 8.26
C ASP A 56 -5.29 0.83 8.30
N GLU A 57 -5.58 1.35 9.48
CA GLU A 57 -6.12 2.70 9.65
C GLU A 57 -5.14 3.79 9.16
N ASP A 58 -3.84 3.58 9.34
CA ASP A 58 -2.80 4.54 9.00
C ASP A 58 -2.39 4.41 7.54
N TRP A 59 -2.42 5.53 6.82
CA TRP A 59 -2.11 5.54 5.38
C TRP A 59 -0.65 5.18 5.10
N SER A 60 0.26 5.39 6.05
CA SER A 60 1.69 5.09 5.88
C SER A 60 1.91 3.58 5.88
N VAL A 61 1.13 2.82 6.64
CA VAL A 61 1.16 1.35 6.63
C VAL A 61 0.62 0.83 5.30
N ARG A 62 -0.57 1.30 4.88
CA ARG A 62 -1.17 0.92 3.58
C ARG A 62 -0.28 1.30 2.39
N TRP A 63 0.46 2.41 2.51
CA TRP A 63 1.43 2.83 1.50
C TRP A 63 2.55 1.79 1.33
N GLU A 64 3.15 1.30 2.43
CA GLU A 64 4.16 0.24 2.35
C GLU A 64 3.61 -1.02 1.68
N VAL A 65 2.35 -1.37 1.97
CA VAL A 65 1.69 -2.50 1.32
C VAL A 65 1.57 -2.25 -0.20
N ALA A 66 1.13 -1.08 -0.62
CA ALA A 66 0.99 -0.72 -2.05
C ALA A 66 2.31 -0.80 -2.84
N GLU A 67 3.45 -0.57 -2.19
CA GLU A 67 4.78 -0.67 -2.80
C GLU A 67 5.28 -2.10 -3.01
N ARG A 68 4.59 -3.10 -2.46
CA ARG A 68 5.01 -4.50 -2.59
C ARG A 68 4.77 -5.04 -4.00
N VAL A 69 5.73 -5.78 -4.53
CA VAL A 69 5.62 -6.37 -5.89
C VAL A 69 4.80 -7.65 -5.95
N ASP A 70 4.47 -8.24 -4.81
CA ASP A 70 3.80 -9.54 -4.66
C ASP A 70 2.30 -9.43 -4.35
N LEU A 71 1.70 -8.25 -4.49
CA LEU A 71 0.27 -8.06 -4.25
C LEU A 71 -0.58 -8.83 -5.26
N SER A 72 -1.70 -9.37 -4.76
CA SER A 72 -2.78 -9.86 -5.62
C SER A 72 -3.41 -8.72 -6.41
N GLN A 73 -4.05 -9.05 -7.54
CA GLN A 73 -4.76 -8.07 -8.35
C GLN A 73 -5.87 -7.37 -7.55
N ASP A 74 -6.64 -8.13 -6.75
CA ASP A 74 -7.69 -7.60 -5.88
C ASP A 74 -7.17 -6.54 -4.90
N LEU A 75 -5.99 -6.75 -4.30
CA LEU A 75 -5.38 -5.75 -3.43
C LEU A 75 -4.89 -4.52 -4.19
N VAL A 76 -4.34 -4.70 -5.40
CA VAL A 76 -3.95 -3.56 -6.25
C VAL A 76 -5.20 -2.73 -6.60
N GLU A 77 -6.30 -3.38 -6.95
CA GLU A 77 -7.58 -2.74 -7.22
C GLU A 77 -8.13 -2.02 -5.98
N GLN A 78 -8.13 -2.66 -4.81
CA GLN A 78 -8.50 -2.04 -3.54
C GLN A 78 -7.68 -0.78 -3.25
N LEU A 79 -6.35 -0.87 -3.31
CA LEU A 79 -5.44 0.23 -2.97
C LEU A 79 -5.46 1.34 -4.03
N SER A 80 -5.86 1.06 -5.27
CA SER A 80 -6.14 2.08 -6.29
C SER A 80 -7.33 2.99 -5.92
N CYS A 81 -8.20 2.52 -5.02
CA CYS A 81 -9.34 3.26 -4.48
C CYS A 81 -9.06 3.89 -3.10
N ASP A 82 -7.81 3.84 -2.61
CA ASP A 82 -7.50 4.27 -1.25
C ASP A 82 -7.86 5.74 -1.01
N LYS A 83 -8.37 6.04 0.20
CA LYS A 83 -8.68 7.41 0.64
C LYS A 83 -7.48 8.36 0.60
N SER A 84 -6.27 7.84 0.73
CA SER A 84 -5.02 8.60 0.69
C SER A 84 -4.44 8.60 -0.72
N SER A 85 -4.30 9.80 -1.30
CA SER A 85 -3.63 9.97 -2.59
C SER A 85 -2.17 9.49 -2.59
N LYS A 86 -1.51 9.39 -1.44
CA LYS A 86 -0.15 8.82 -1.34
C LYS A 86 -0.14 7.32 -1.58
N VAL A 87 -1.16 6.60 -1.09
CA VAL A 87 -1.31 5.16 -1.32
C VAL A 87 -1.64 4.92 -2.79
N ARG A 88 -2.61 5.69 -3.35
CA ARG A 88 -2.94 5.62 -4.78
C ARG A 88 -1.75 5.97 -5.68
N LEU A 89 -0.90 6.93 -5.27
CA LEU A 89 0.34 7.26 -5.99
C LEU A 89 1.32 6.09 -6.03
N ALA A 90 1.46 5.34 -4.93
CA ALA A 90 2.29 4.15 -4.90
C ALA A 90 1.77 3.05 -5.83
N VAL A 91 0.45 2.90 -5.94
CA VAL A 91 -0.17 2.04 -6.96
C VAL A 91 0.12 2.57 -8.37
N ALA A 92 -0.02 3.86 -8.62
CA ALA A 92 0.15 4.47 -9.95
C ALA A 92 1.58 4.35 -10.54
N VAL A 93 2.60 4.18 -9.71
CA VAL A 93 3.99 4.00 -10.18
C VAL A 93 4.33 2.54 -10.51
N ARG A 94 3.43 1.59 -10.20
CA ARG A 94 3.60 0.19 -10.56
C ARG A 94 3.62 0.00 -12.07
N LYS A 95 4.26 -1.09 -12.53
CA LYS A 95 4.45 -1.42 -13.95
C LYS A 95 3.55 -2.54 -14.46
N ASP A 96 2.71 -3.07 -13.59
CA ASP A 96 1.85 -4.23 -13.79
C ASP A 96 0.35 -3.87 -13.64
N LEU A 97 -0.01 -2.60 -13.79
CA LEU A 97 -1.41 -2.19 -13.72
C LEU A 97 -2.18 -2.68 -14.95
N SER A 98 -3.42 -3.11 -14.73
CA SER A 98 -4.37 -3.37 -15.82
C SER A 98 -4.73 -2.06 -16.53
N GLN A 99 -5.21 -2.17 -17.78
CA GLN A 99 -5.63 -1.00 -18.55
C GLN A 99 -6.74 -0.21 -17.84
N ASP A 100 -7.73 -0.88 -17.27
CA ASP A 100 -8.83 -0.24 -16.53
C ASP A 100 -8.32 0.60 -15.34
N LEU A 101 -7.31 0.09 -14.61
CA LEU A 101 -6.70 0.84 -13.51
C LEU A 101 -5.87 2.02 -14.01
N VAL A 102 -5.19 1.87 -15.15
CA VAL A 102 -4.46 2.97 -15.79
C VAL A 102 -5.42 4.10 -16.19
N GLU A 103 -6.54 3.78 -16.84
CA GLU A 103 -7.56 4.74 -17.25
C GLU A 103 -8.22 5.43 -16.03
N LYS A 104 -8.57 4.65 -15.01
CA LYS A 104 -9.11 5.18 -13.75
C LYS A 104 -8.13 6.13 -13.05
N LEU A 105 -6.87 5.75 -12.88
CA LEU A 105 -5.87 6.57 -12.18
C LEU A 105 -5.39 7.76 -13.03
N ALA A 106 -5.57 7.72 -14.36
CA ALA A 106 -5.38 8.89 -15.21
C ALA A 106 -6.42 9.99 -14.93
N LEU A 107 -7.58 9.63 -14.38
CA LEU A 107 -8.66 10.52 -13.95
C LEU A 107 -8.62 10.84 -12.44
N ASP A 108 -7.60 10.38 -11.71
CA ASP A 108 -7.51 10.57 -10.26
C ASP A 108 -7.56 12.06 -9.88
N GLU A 109 -8.23 12.41 -8.78
CA GLU A 109 -8.31 13.78 -8.26
C GLU A 109 -6.93 14.41 -8.00
N SER A 110 -5.92 13.60 -7.64
CA SER A 110 -4.57 14.07 -7.30
C SER A 110 -3.71 14.25 -8.55
N ILE A 111 -3.19 15.47 -8.72
CA ILE A 111 -2.26 15.81 -9.81
C ILE A 111 -1.02 14.91 -9.83
N TRP A 112 -0.58 14.44 -8.67
CA TRP A 112 0.60 13.59 -8.53
C TRP A 112 0.34 12.17 -9.04
N VAL A 113 -0.86 11.64 -8.78
CA VAL A 113 -1.29 10.33 -9.26
C VAL A 113 -1.41 10.35 -10.80
N ARG A 114 -2.11 11.36 -11.34
CA ARG A 114 -2.23 11.55 -12.81
C ARG A 114 -0.87 11.70 -13.47
N GLY A 115 0.02 12.51 -12.87
CA GLY A 115 1.39 12.70 -13.36
C GLY A 115 2.21 11.40 -13.36
N ALA A 116 2.05 10.56 -12.34
CA ALA A 116 2.70 9.25 -12.27
C ALA A 116 2.21 8.31 -13.37
N ILE A 117 0.90 8.23 -13.61
CA ILE A 117 0.32 7.43 -14.70
C ILE A 117 0.83 7.91 -16.06
N LYS A 118 0.76 9.23 -16.33
CA LYS A 118 1.28 9.83 -17.56
C LYS A 118 2.75 9.47 -17.80
N LYS A 119 3.58 9.54 -16.75
CA LYS A 119 4.99 9.17 -16.81
C LYS A 119 5.22 7.67 -17.01
N CYS A 120 4.44 6.82 -16.36
CA CYS A 120 4.66 5.38 -16.35
C CYS A 120 4.10 4.65 -17.57
N TYR A 121 2.98 5.13 -18.10
CA TYR A 121 2.21 4.49 -19.18
C TYR A 121 2.14 5.35 -20.44
N GLY A 122 2.78 6.53 -20.45
CA GLY A 122 2.90 7.35 -21.65
C GLY A 122 1.58 7.95 -22.13
N ILE A 123 0.60 8.17 -21.24
CA ILE A 123 -0.67 8.78 -21.62
C ILE A 123 -0.44 10.23 -22.03
N THR A 124 -0.53 10.50 -23.33
CA THR A 124 -0.19 11.81 -23.93
C THR A 124 -1.34 12.80 -23.97
N GLN A 125 -2.59 12.38 -23.70
CA GLN A 125 -3.75 13.27 -23.72
C GLN A 125 -4.46 13.33 -22.36
N GLU A 126 -4.82 14.54 -21.94
CA GLU A 126 -5.85 14.72 -20.91
C GLU A 126 -7.15 14.18 -21.48
N PRO A 127 -7.94 13.41 -20.71
CA PRO A 127 -9.27 13.04 -21.15
C PRO A 127 -10.05 14.33 -21.40
N GLU A 128 -10.50 14.49 -22.65
CA GLU A 128 -11.36 15.60 -23.05
C GLU A 128 -12.54 15.69 -22.08
N PRO A 129 -12.92 16.89 -21.61
CA PRO A 129 -14.09 17.06 -20.77
C PRO A 129 -15.35 16.76 -21.59
N GLN A 130 -15.73 15.49 -21.64
CA GLN A 130 -16.95 15.03 -22.28
C GLN A 130 -17.84 14.39 -21.21
N ASP A 131 -19.06 14.92 -21.12
CA ASP A 131 -20.21 14.50 -20.29
C ASP A 131 -20.38 15.07 -18.86
N LEU A 132 -20.20 16.40 -18.69
CA LEU A 132 -20.90 17.16 -17.62
C LEU A 132 -22.06 18.04 -18.13
N THR A 133 -22.58 17.74 -19.31
CA THR A 133 -23.83 18.34 -19.80
C THR A 133 -24.78 17.25 -20.31
N MET A 134 -25.57 16.71 -19.39
CA MET A 134 -27.04 16.61 -19.50
C MET A 134 -27.63 16.40 -18.10
#